data_AF-A0A352KR88-F1
#
_entry.id   AF-A0A352KR88-F1
#
_cell.length_a   1.000
_cell.length_b   1.000
_cell.length_c   1.000
_cell.angle_alpha   90.00
_cell.angle_beta   90.00
_cell.angle_gamma   90.00
#
_symmetry.space_group_name_H-M   'P 1'
#
loop_
_entity.id
_entity.type
_entity.pdbx_description
1 polymer ?
#
loop_
_entity_poly.entity_id
_entity_poly.type
_entity_poly.pdbx_seq_one_letter_code
_entity_poly.pdbx_strand_id
1 'polypeptide(L)'
;MTEKFTLYEQRLLTAPSVEQSYRTLSRDYDNAVNKFRELKSRQMEADISTSMEEERKGERFSLIEPPLLPLEPVSPNRKSILLLGFVLSLGAGIGYMMLRESIDANLYGSRALTKITGAPPLAVIPVIKTPMEKKKATRIRRLTFASSFMGVVALAIAAHFLLAPVDVLWSVFQQRMGI
;
A
#
# COMPACT_ATOMS: atom_id res chain seq x y z
N MET A 1 -78.67 52.38 -55.34
CA MET A 1 -78.39 50.93 -55.44
C MET A 1 -76.91 50.59 -55.33
N THR A 2 -75.98 51.50 -55.65
CA THR A 2 -74.52 51.28 -55.61
C THR A 2 -73.92 51.16 -54.20
N GLU A 3 -74.48 51.86 -53.22
CA GLU A 3 -73.96 51.93 -51.85
C GLU A 3 -74.02 50.60 -51.07
N LYS A 4 -75.00 49.73 -51.40
CA LYS A 4 -75.07 48.38 -50.82
C LYS A 4 -74.02 47.44 -51.42
N PHE A 5 -73.68 47.62 -52.70
CA PHE A 5 -72.72 46.77 -53.41
C PHE A 5 -71.30 46.97 -52.88
N THR A 6 -70.89 48.22 -52.68
CA THR A 6 -69.58 48.56 -52.12
C THR A 6 -69.40 48.06 -50.68
N LEU A 7 -70.46 48.09 -49.86
CA LEU A 7 -70.42 47.55 -48.49
C LEU A 7 -70.20 46.02 -48.45
N TYR A 8 -70.83 45.28 -49.38
CA TYR A 8 -70.63 43.84 -49.47
C TYR A 8 -69.25 43.47 -50.03
N GLU A 9 -68.74 44.22 -51.00
CA GLU A 9 -67.40 44.05 -51.56
C GLU A 9 -66.32 44.29 -50.48
N GLN A 10 -66.49 45.31 -49.65
CA GLN A 10 -65.59 45.62 -48.53
C GLN A 10 -65.62 44.55 -47.42
N ARG A 11 -66.78 43.93 -47.17
CA ARG A 11 -66.92 42.78 -46.23
C ARG A 11 -66.31 41.49 -46.78
N LEU A 12 -66.40 41.28 -48.09
CA LEU A 12 -65.73 40.17 -48.78
C LEU A 12 -64.20 40.30 -48.76
N LEU A 13 -63.67 41.52 -48.81
CA LEU A 13 -62.23 41.78 -48.72
C LEU A 13 -61.67 41.68 -47.29
N THR A 14 -62.49 41.87 -46.26
CA THR A 14 -62.07 41.82 -44.83
C THR A 14 -62.30 40.47 -44.15
N ALA A 15 -63.21 39.63 -44.65
CA ALA A 15 -63.41 38.27 -44.14
C ALA A 15 -62.14 37.38 -44.14
N PRO A 16 -61.27 37.39 -45.18
CA PRO A 16 -60.05 36.58 -45.20
C PRO A 16 -59.03 36.97 -44.13
N SER A 17 -58.91 38.27 -43.80
CA SER A 17 -57.92 38.73 -42.80
C SER A 17 -58.32 38.37 -41.38
N VAL A 18 -59.63 38.38 -41.07
CA VAL A 18 -60.16 37.96 -39.77
C VAL A 18 -59.99 36.45 -39.58
N GLU A 19 -60.30 35.65 -40.61
CA GLU A 19 -60.10 34.19 -40.60
C GLU A 19 -58.61 33.83 -40.41
N GLN A 20 -57.71 34.52 -41.11
CA GLN A 20 -56.26 34.33 -40.94
C GLN A 20 -55.80 34.67 -39.52
N SER A 21 -56.33 35.76 -38.94
CA SER A 21 -55.99 36.18 -37.57
C SER A 21 -56.49 35.18 -36.53
N TYR A 22 -57.71 34.65 -36.70
CA TYR A 22 -58.28 33.61 -35.86
C TYR A 22 -57.48 32.30 -35.95
N ARG A 23 -57.07 31.89 -37.15
CA ARG A 23 -56.22 30.69 -37.34
C ARG A 23 -54.86 30.82 -36.68
N THR A 24 -54.22 31.99 -36.78
CA THR A 24 -52.94 32.26 -36.09
C THR A 24 -53.14 32.18 -34.58
N LEU A 25 -54.17 32.83 -34.04
CA LEU A 25 -54.47 32.80 -32.61
C LEU A 25 -54.77 31.38 -32.10
N SER A 26 -55.54 30.59 -32.88
CA SER A 26 -55.82 29.19 -32.54
C SER A 26 -54.55 28.34 -32.52
N ARG A 27 -53.66 28.51 -33.50
CA ARG A 27 -52.36 27.81 -33.52
C ARG A 27 -51.48 28.20 -32.35
N ASP A 28 -51.43 29.49 -32.02
CA ASP A 28 -50.63 29.99 -30.90
C ASP A 28 -51.17 29.48 -29.56
N TYR A 29 -52.49 29.42 -29.42
CA TYR A 29 -53.15 28.80 -28.27
C TYR A 29 -52.78 27.32 -28.14
N ASP A 30 -52.90 26.54 -29.22
CA ASP A 30 -52.56 25.11 -29.22
C ASP A 30 -51.07 24.88 -28.89
N ASN A 31 -50.18 25.72 -29.43
CA ASN A 31 -48.76 25.69 -29.12
C ASN A 31 -48.48 26.00 -27.64
N ALA A 32 -49.14 27.02 -27.08
CA ALA A 32 -49.01 27.38 -25.68
C ALA A 32 -49.50 26.27 -24.75
N VAL A 33 -50.64 25.64 -25.06
CA VAL A 33 -51.18 24.50 -24.31
C VAL A 33 -50.21 23.31 -24.37
N ASN A 34 -49.66 23.00 -25.54
CA ASN A 34 -48.69 21.92 -25.69
C ASN A 34 -47.41 22.19 -24.90
N LYS A 35 -46.90 23.43 -24.93
CA LYS A 35 -45.71 23.82 -24.16
C LYS A 35 -45.96 23.74 -22.66
N PHE A 36 -47.13 24.19 -22.21
CA PHE A 36 -47.52 24.08 -20.81
C PHE A 36 -47.55 22.62 -20.34
N ARG A 37 -48.14 21.72 -21.14
CA ARG A 37 -48.16 20.28 -20.84
C ARG A 37 -46.76 19.68 -20.77
N GLU A 38 -45.88 20.02 -21.72
CA GLU A 38 -44.47 19.57 -21.72
C GLU A 38 -43.73 20.04 -20.45
N LEU A 39 -43.84 21.32 -20.10
CA LEU A 39 -43.21 21.88 -18.91
C LEU A 39 -43.75 21.24 -17.62
N LYS A 40 -45.07 21.00 -17.56
CA LYS A 40 -45.70 20.36 -16.41
C LYS A 40 -45.22 18.92 -16.22
N SER A 41 -45.05 18.17 -17.32
CA SER A 41 -44.48 16.82 -17.30
C SER A 41 -43.05 16.82 -16.78
N ARG A 42 -42.20 17.72 -17.30
CA ARG A 42 -40.80 17.83 -16.86
C ARG A 42 -40.67 18.25 -15.40
N GLN A 43 -41.55 19.13 -14.93
CA GLN A 43 -41.60 19.50 -13.51
C GLN A 43 -41.91 18.29 -12.64
N MET A 44 -42.92 17.50 -13.00
CA MET A 44 -43.29 16.30 -12.25
C MET A 44 -42.16 15.26 -12.22
N GLU A 45 -41.46 15.06 -13.33
CA GLU A 45 -40.30 14.17 -13.40
C GLU A 45 -39.14 14.66 -12.51
N ALA A 46 -38.87 15.97 -12.51
CA ALA A 46 -37.86 16.58 -11.65
C ALA A 46 -38.23 16.50 -10.15
N ASP A 47 -39.51 16.70 -9.81
CA ASP A 47 -40.01 16.57 -8.43
C ASP A 47 -39.87 15.11 -7.95
N ILE A 48 -40.21 14.13 -8.80
CA ILE A 48 -40.01 12.71 -8.51
C ILE A 48 -38.52 12.42 -8.32
N SER A 49 -37.65 12.85 -9.23
CA SER A 49 -36.20 12.65 -9.12
C SER A 49 -35.63 13.27 -7.85
N THR A 50 -36.08 14.48 -7.49
CA THR A 50 -35.64 15.18 -6.28
C THR A 50 -36.09 14.43 -5.03
N SER A 51 -37.35 13.98 -4.98
CA SER A 51 -37.84 13.17 -3.86
C SER A 51 -37.11 11.83 -3.72
N MET A 52 -36.69 11.21 -4.82
CA MET A 52 -35.89 9.97 -4.81
C MET A 52 -34.47 10.20 -4.26
N GLU A 53 -33.87 11.35 -4.56
CA GLU A 53 -32.59 11.78 -3.99
C GLU A 53 -32.73 12.14 -2.50
N GLU A 54 -33.75 12.91 -2.11
CA GLU A 54 -34.04 13.30 -0.72
C GLU A 54 -34.33 12.08 0.17
N GLU A 55 -35.15 11.15 -0.31
CA GLU A 55 -35.43 9.89 0.40
C GLU A 55 -34.24 8.90 0.38
N ARG A 56 -33.12 9.27 -0.25
CA ARG A 56 -31.93 8.42 -0.44
C ARG A 56 -32.29 7.04 -0.98
N LYS A 57 -33.28 6.99 -1.90
CA LYS A 57 -33.71 5.78 -2.61
C LYS A 57 -32.92 5.54 -3.90
N GLY A 58 -32.01 6.45 -4.28
CA GLY A 58 -30.94 6.20 -5.23
C GLY A 58 -30.05 5.03 -4.77
N GLU A 59 -29.38 4.39 -5.74
CA GLU A 59 -28.56 3.18 -5.60
C GLU A 59 -28.08 2.93 -4.17
N ARG A 60 -28.85 2.15 -3.40
CA ARG A 60 -28.40 1.69 -2.09
C ARG A 60 -27.22 0.76 -2.35
N PHE A 61 -26.02 1.29 -2.21
CA PHE A 61 -24.83 0.48 -1.99
C PHE A 61 -25.06 -0.28 -0.68
N SER A 62 -25.74 -1.43 -0.76
CA SER A 62 -25.85 -2.34 0.37
C SER A 62 -24.47 -2.94 0.54
N LEU A 63 -23.86 -2.70 1.70
CA LEU A 63 -22.62 -3.37 2.06
C LEU A 63 -22.94 -4.86 2.24
N ILE A 64 -22.74 -5.65 1.18
CA ILE A 64 -22.96 -7.11 1.21
C ILE A 64 -21.97 -7.75 2.18
N GLU A 65 -20.72 -7.28 2.15
CA GLU A 65 -19.65 -7.79 2.99
C GLU A 65 -18.73 -6.64 3.45
N PRO A 66 -18.53 -6.45 4.77
CA PRO A 66 -17.60 -5.45 5.28
C PRO A 66 -16.16 -5.83 4.91
N PRO A 67 -15.26 -4.85 4.74
CA PRO A 67 -13.85 -5.13 4.48
C PRO A 67 -13.26 -5.95 5.63
N LEU A 68 -12.81 -7.17 5.32
CA LEU A 68 -12.09 -8.02 6.25
C LEU A 68 -10.70 -7.42 6.48
N LEU A 69 -10.32 -7.31 7.75
CA LEU A 69 -8.95 -6.96 8.11
C LEU A 69 -8.01 -8.06 7.58
N PRO A 70 -6.92 -7.71 6.88
CA PRO A 70 -5.99 -8.70 6.37
C PRO A 70 -5.36 -9.46 7.54
N LEU A 71 -5.57 -10.78 7.56
CA LEU A 71 -5.00 -11.70 8.55
C LEU A 71 -3.47 -11.85 8.39
N GLU A 72 -2.96 -11.55 7.19
CA GLU A 72 -1.54 -11.63 6.87
C GLU A 72 -1.01 -10.30 6.32
N PRO A 73 0.20 -9.88 6.72
CA PRO A 73 0.80 -8.66 6.23
C PRO A 73 1.10 -8.77 4.72
N VAL A 74 0.45 -7.94 3.91
CA VAL A 74 0.59 -7.87 2.44
C VAL A 74 2.01 -7.45 2.03
N SER A 75 2.69 -6.65 2.86
CA SER A 75 4.10 -6.30 2.70
C SER A 75 4.68 -5.80 4.04
N PRO A 76 6.00 -5.90 4.28
CA PRO A 76 7.00 -6.68 3.54
C PRO A 76 7.07 -8.15 3.99
N ASN A 77 7.61 -9.04 3.14
CA ASN A 77 7.84 -10.45 3.44
C ASN A 77 8.91 -10.64 4.53
N ARG A 78 8.48 -10.60 5.79
CA ARG A 78 9.34 -10.65 7.00
C ARG A 78 10.28 -11.86 7.03
N LYS A 79 9.81 -13.03 6.57
CA LYS A 79 10.61 -14.27 6.49
C LYS A 79 11.82 -14.12 5.56
N SER A 80 11.63 -13.47 4.40
CA SER A 80 12.69 -13.26 3.42
C SER A 80 13.77 -12.30 3.92
N ILE A 81 13.38 -11.25 4.66
CA ILE A 81 14.32 -10.29 5.26
C ILE A 81 15.22 -10.98 6.29
N LEU A 82 14.65 -11.85 7.14
CA LEU A 82 15.42 -12.60 8.13
C LEU A 82 16.39 -13.57 7.49
N LEU A 83 15.94 -14.33 6.48
CA LEU A 83 16.80 -15.27 5.77
C LEU A 83 17.95 -14.53 5.08
N LEU A 84 17.64 -13.40 4.42
CA LEU A 84 18.66 -12.58 3.78
C LEU A 84 19.65 -12.00 4.79
N GLY A 85 19.17 -11.46 5.91
CA GLY A 85 20.03 -10.94 6.97
C GLY A 85 20.94 -12.01 7.57
N PHE A 86 20.41 -13.22 7.80
CA PHE A 86 21.19 -14.36 8.27
C PHE A 86 22.30 -14.75 7.30
N VAL A 87 21.96 -14.93 6.02
CA VAL A 87 22.93 -15.29 4.98
C VAL A 87 24.00 -14.19 4.81
N LEU A 88 23.59 -12.92 4.78
CA LEU A 88 24.52 -11.79 4.68
C LEU A 88 25.45 -11.71 5.89
N SER A 89 24.96 -11.95 7.11
CA SER A 89 25.79 -11.91 8.32
C SER A 89 26.86 -13.02 8.31
N LEU A 90 26.51 -14.22 7.86
CA LEU A 90 27.44 -15.33 7.71
C LEU A 90 28.48 -15.02 6.62
N GLY A 91 28.02 -14.55 5.46
CA GLY A 91 28.88 -14.16 4.36
C GLY A 91 29.85 -13.04 4.76
N ALA A 92 29.37 -12.01 5.46
CA ALA A 92 30.20 -10.92 5.94
C ALA A 92 31.22 -11.39 7.00
N GLY A 93 30.84 -12.30 7.90
CA GLY A 93 31.75 -12.86 8.90
C GLY A 93 32.89 -13.68 8.27
N ILE A 94 32.56 -14.56 7.33
CA ILE A 94 33.56 -15.35 6.59
C ILE A 94 34.43 -14.43 5.73
N GLY A 95 33.81 -13.50 4.99
CA GLY A 95 34.51 -12.54 4.15
C GLY A 95 35.49 -11.67 4.96
N TYR A 96 35.06 -11.19 6.14
CA TYR A 96 35.92 -10.44 7.04
C TYR A 96 37.10 -11.27 7.54
N MET A 97 36.87 -12.53 7.92
CA MET A 97 37.94 -13.45 8.34
C MET A 97 38.95 -13.71 7.23
N MET A 98 38.50 -13.99 6.01
CA MET A 98 39.38 -14.20 4.85
C MET A 98 40.16 -12.95 4.47
N LEU A 99 39.52 -11.79 4.50
CA LEU A 99 40.19 -10.51 4.22
C LEU A 99 41.26 -10.22 5.27
N ARG A 100 40.94 -10.43 6.55
CA ARG A 100 41.87 -10.24 7.66
C ARG A 100 43.05 -11.19 7.57
N GLU A 101 42.83 -12.45 7.19
CA GLU A 101 43.90 -13.44 6.96
C GLU A 101 44.76 -13.07 5.76
N SER A 102 44.16 -12.60 4.66
CA SER A 102 44.90 -12.25 3.43
C SER A 102 45.85 -11.07 3.62
N ILE A 103 45.57 -10.18 4.58
CA ILE A 103 46.41 -9.04 4.94
C ILE A 103 47.49 -9.45 5.98
N ASP A 104 47.31 -10.56 6.69
CA ASP A 104 48.23 -11.02 7.73
C ASP A 104 49.41 -11.79 7.11
N ALA A 105 50.57 -11.14 7.03
CA ALA A 105 51.79 -11.74 6.48
C ALA A 105 52.59 -12.58 7.51
N ASN A 106 52.00 -12.92 8.65
CA ASN A 106 52.69 -13.60 9.74
C ASN A 106 52.81 -15.12 9.52
N LEU A 107 54.00 -15.65 9.81
CA LEU A 107 54.28 -17.08 9.75
C LEU A 107 53.94 -17.75 11.09
N TYR A 108 52.88 -18.54 11.11
CA TYR A 108 52.46 -19.25 12.32
C TYR A 108 53.01 -20.69 12.38
N GLY A 109 54.00 -20.88 13.27
CA GLY A 109 54.44 -22.19 13.72
C GLY A 109 55.58 -22.85 12.92
N SER A 110 56.16 -23.89 13.50
CA SER A 110 57.32 -24.61 12.93
C SER A 110 57.02 -25.28 11.59
N ARG A 111 55.78 -25.76 11.38
CA ARG A 111 55.34 -26.41 10.13
C ARG A 111 55.29 -25.44 8.95
N ALA A 112 54.89 -24.19 9.17
CA ALA A 112 54.87 -23.16 8.13
C ALA A 112 56.29 -22.82 7.67
N LEU A 113 57.23 -22.72 8.62
CA LEU A 113 58.66 -22.54 8.33
C LEU A 113 59.22 -23.70 7.50
N THR A 114 59.00 -24.95 7.91
CA THR A 114 59.50 -26.13 7.18
C THR A 114 58.96 -26.24 5.76
N LYS A 115 57.70 -25.81 5.51
CA LYS A 115 57.14 -25.79 4.14
C LYS A 115 57.81 -24.80 3.22
N ILE A 116 58.33 -23.69 3.75
CA ILE A 116 58.95 -22.62 2.97
C ILE A 116 60.44 -22.88 2.81
N THR A 117 61.12 -23.31 3.87
CA THR A 117 62.57 -23.51 3.89
C THR A 117 63.02 -24.91 3.47
N GLY A 118 62.10 -25.88 3.43
CA GLY A 118 62.39 -27.28 3.10
C GLY A 118 63.12 -28.06 4.21
N ALA A 119 63.46 -27.42 5.33
CA ALA A 119 64.20 -28.02 6.44
C ALA A 119 63.46 -27.83 7.78
N PRO A 120 63.52 -28.83 8.70
CA PRO A 120 62.95 -28.69 10.03
C PRO A 120 63.76 -27.71 10.89
N PRO A 121 63.11 -26.93 11.78
CA PRO A 121 63.83 -26.06 12.70
C PRO A 121 64.64 -26.86 13.72
N LEU A 122 65.84 -26.39 14.05
CA LEU A 122 66.77 -27.05 14.98
C LEU A 122 66.24 -27.13 16.41
N ALA A 123 65.48 -26.13 16.85
CA ALA A 123 64.83 -26.09 18.16
C ALA A 123 63.57 -25.21 18.10
N VAL A 124 62.58 -25.51 18.94
CA VAL A 124 61.37 -24.69 19.11
C VAL A 124 61.33 -24.17 20.54
N ILE A 125 61.38 -22.85 20.71
CA ILE A 125 61.31 -22.22 22.02
C ILE A 125 59.83 -21.97 22.36
N PRO A 126 59.30 -22.54 23.46
CA PRO A 126 57.93 -22.29 23.86
C PRO A 126 57.76 -20.86 24.36
N VAL A 127 56.66 -20.21 23.98
CA VAL A 127 56.33 -18.87 24.46
C VAL A 127 55.83 -18.94 25.91
N ILE A 128 56.60 -18.38 26.84
CA ILE A 128 56.23 -18.27 28.25
C ILE A 128 55.37 -17.02 28.45
N LYS A 129 54.07 -17.19 28.68
CA LYS A 129 53.13 -16.08 28.87
C LYS A 129 53.27 -15.45 30.25
N THR A 130 53.44 -14.14 30.30
CA THR A 130 53.49 -13.39 31.57
C THR A 130 52.12 -13.35 32.26
N PRO A 131 52.04 -13.17 33.59
CA PRO A 131 50.76 -13.04 34.29
C PRO A 131 49.94 -11.82 33.80
N MET A 132 50.60 -10.75 33.33
CA MET A 132 49.93 -9.60 32.71
C MET A 132 49.30 -9.95 31.36
N GLU A 133 50.00 -10.70 30.50
CA GLU A 133 49.45 -11.20 29.24
C GLU A 133 48.27 -12.13 29.44
N LYS A 134 48.34 -13.02 30.45
CA LYS A 134 47.21 -13.90 30.81
C LYS A 134 45.98 -13.08 31.22
N LYS A 135 46.15 -12.04 32.04
CA LYS A 135 45.05 -11.13 32.43
C LYS A 135 44.49 -10.33 31.24
N LYS A 136 45.34 -9.86 30.33
CA LYS A 136 44.91 -9.15 29.11
C LYS A 136 44.12 -10.09 28.18
N ALA A 137 44.60 -11.32 27.99
CA ALA A 137 43.94 -12.33 27.16
C ALA A 137 42.56 -12.72 27.71
N THR A 138 42.41 -12.91 29.03
CA THR A 138 41.10 -13.21 29.64
C THR A 138 40.15 -12.02 29.57
N ARG A 139 40.64 -10.78 29.69
CA ARG A 139 39.83 -9.58 29.52
C ARG A 139 39.30 -9.45 28.09
N ILE A 140 40.17 -9.61 27.08
CA ILE A 140 39.77 -9.58 25.67
C ILE A 140 38.78 -10.70 25.38
N ARG A 141 39.03 -11.93 25.87
CA ARG A 141 38.11 -13.06 25.69
C ARG A 141 36.75 -12.82 26.33
N ARG A 142 36.71 -12.21 27.52
CA ARG A 142 35.44 -11.80 28.16
C ARG A 142 34.73 -10.73 27.35
N LEU A 143 35.45 -9.73 26.84
CA LEU A 143 34.87 -8.69 25.97
C LEU A 143 34.31 -9.28 24.67
N THR A 144 35.01 -10.21 24.03
CA THR A 144 34.50 -10.89 22.83
C THR A 144 33.27 -11.75 23.12
N PHE A 145 33.24 -12.42 24.28
CA PHE A 145 32.04 -13.14 24.71
C PHE A 145 30.88 -12.20 25.03
N ALA A 146 31.16 -11.08 25.72
CA ALA A 146 30.15 -10.08 26.05
C ALA A 146 29.59 -9.40 24.79
N SER A 147 30.45 -9.06 23.82
CA SER A 147 30.01 -8.46 22.55
C SER A 147 29.21 -9.46 21.71
N SER A 148 29.61 -10.74 21.69
CA SER A 148 28.84 -11.79 21.02
C SER A 148 27.48 -12.00 21.67
N PHE A 149 27.41 -12.01 23.01
CA PHE A 149 26.15 -12.14 23.74
C PHE A 149 25.23 -10.93 23.48
N MET A 150 25.77 -9.72 23.53
CA MET A 150 25.02 -8.49 23.23
C MET A 150 24.51 -8.46 21.78
N GLY A 151 25.30 -8.97 20.82
CA GLY A 151 24.87 -9.12 19.43
C GLY A 151 23.70 -10.10 19.27
N VAL A 152 23.74 -11.25 19.95
CA VAL A 152 22.63 -12.23 19.93
C VAL A 152 21.37 -11.63 20.57
N VAL A 153 21.50 -10.92 21.69
CA VAL A 153 20.37 -10.25 22.36
C VAL A 153 19.77 -9.16 21.46
N ALA A 154 20.59 -8.34 20.81
CA ALA A 154 20.11 -7.32 19.88
C ALA A 154 19.39 -7.94 18.66
N LEU A 155 19.89 -9.06 18.15
CA LEU A 155 19.25 -9.80 17.04
C LEU A 155 17.92 -10.41 17.47
N ALA A 156 17.83 -10.94 18.69
CA ALA A 156 16.59 -11.43 19.27
C ALA A 156 15.55 -10.32 19.50
N ILE A 157 15.99 -9.13 19.96
CA ILE A 157 15.13 -7.95 20.10
C ILE A 157 14.67 -7.44 18.72
N ALA A 158 15.57 -7.34 17.75
CA ALA A 158 15.21 -6.95 16.39
C ALA A 158 14.21 -7.95 15.78
N ALA A 159 14.43 -9.25 15.97
CA ALA A 159 13.49 -10.29 15.58
C ALA A 159 12.14 -10.13 16.29
N HIS A 160 12.13 -9.82 17.59
CA HIS A 160 10.93 -9.55 18.36
C HIS A 160 10.14 -8.34 17.80
N PHE A 161 10.80 -7.21 17.56
CA PHE A 161 10.15 -6.02 17.01
C PHE A 161 9.73 -6.17 15.53
N LEU A 162 10.43 -6.99 14.73
CA LEU A 162 10.19 -7.13 13.28
C LEU A 162 9.26 -8.29 12.89
N LEU A 163 9.18 -9.39 13.64
CA LEU A 163 8.35 -10.56 13.27
C LEU A 163 6.89 -10.38 13.64
N ALA A 164 6.59 -9.89 14.85
CA ALA A 164 5.26 -9.58 15.33
C ALA A 164 5.39 -8.91 16.71
N PRO A 165 4.60 -7.88 17.06
CA PRO A 165 4.34 -7.66 18.48
C PRO A 165 3.83 -8.99 19.05
N VAL A 166 4.19 -9.33 20.28
CA VAL A 166 3.93 -10.63 20.94
C VAL A 166 2.48 -11.14 20.73
N ASP A 167 1.55 -10.24 20.45
CA ASP A 167 0.15 -10.45 20.13
C ASP A 167 -0.13 -11.42 18.96
N VAL A 168 0.66 -11.45 17.87
CA VAL A 168 0.32 -12.31 16.69
C VAL A 168 0.81 -13.75 16.85
N LEU A 169 1.93 -13.97 17.55
CA LEU A 169 2.38 -15.32 17.89
C LEU A 169 1.47 -15.96 18.94
N TRP A 170 0.96 -15.15 19.87
CA TRP A 170 -0.06 -15.56 20.84
C TRP A 170 -1.40 -15.87 20.18
N SER A 171 -1.84 -15.06 19.19
CA SER A 171 -3.12 -15.29 18.50
C SER A 171 -3.11 -16.55 17.62
N VAL A 172 -2.01 -16.85 16.91
CA VAL A 172 -1.90 -18.10 16.11
C VAL A 172 -1.78 -19.33 17.03
N PHE A 173 -1.13 -19.21 18.18
CA PHE A 173 -1.04 -20.28 19.17
C PHE A 173 -2.41 -20.59 19.79
N GLN A 174 -3.20 -19.57 20.15
CA GLN A 174 -4.57 -19.73 20.65
C GLN A 174 -5.50 -20.37 19.60
N GLN A 175 -5.42 -19.92 18.34
CA GLN A 175 -6.26 -20.45 17.26
C GLN A 175 -6.00 -21.93 16.94
N ARG A 176 -4.75 -22.40 17.08
CA ARG A 176 -4.40 -23.82 16.95
C ARG A 176 -4.70 -24.64 18.20
N MET A 177 -4.78 -24.00 19.37
CA MET A 177 -5.06 -24.63 20.67
C MET A 177 -6.54 -24.56 21.08
N GLY A 178 -7.42 -24.03 20.22
CA GLY A 178 -8.87 -24.11 20.40
C GLY A 178 -9.41 -23.33 21.60
N ILE A 179 -8.89 -22.11 21.83
CA ILE A 179 -9.55 -21.07 22.64
C ILE A 179 -9.55 -19.77 21.84
#